data_AF-A0A2P2JI58-F1
#
_entry.id   AF-A0A2P2JI58-F1
#
_cell.length_a   1.000
_cell.length_b   1.000
_cell.length_c   1.000
_cell.angle_alpha   90.00
_cell.angle_beta   90.00
_cell.angle_gamma   90.00
#
_symmetry.space_group_name_H-M   'P 1'
#
loop_
_entity.id
_entity.type
_entity.pdbx_description
1 polymer ?
#
loop_
_entity_poly.entity_id
_entity_poly.type
_entity_poly.pdbx_seq_one_letter_code
_entity_poly.pdbx_strand_id
1 'polypeptide(L)'
;MASVPSKLYADDVSLLVALVDVNPFFWTTASFSFSQFLSHVFAFLNSLLLLNQLNQVVVIATGYSSCDYIYDSSAATSQSVVDARMPALYSNLLQNLGEFLARDEKLGKEESRGKIASSLLSGSLSKALCCILFI
;
A
#
# COMPACT_ATOMS: atom_id res chain seq x y z
N MET A 1 2.51 44.88 20.61
CA MET A 1 2.55 43.44 20.96
C MET A 1 2.31 42.67 19.67
N ALA A 2 3.37 42.12 19.07
CA ALA A 2 3.25 41.32 17.87
C ALA A 2 2.60 39.97 18.26
N SER A 3 1.44 39.69 17.70
CA SER A 3 0.74 38.42 17.88
C SER A 3 1.63 37.28 17.42
N VAL A 4 2.01 36.41 18.35
CA VAL A 4 2.63 35.12 18.07
C VAL A 4 1.72 34.40 17.06
N PRO A 5 2.23 33.97 15.89
CA PRO A 5 1.45 33.08 15.05
C PRO A 5 1.35 31.77 15.85
N SER A 6 0.19 31.54 16.45
CA SER A 6 -0.18 30.20 16.88
C SER A 6 -0.05 29.34 15.63
N LYS A 7 0.94 28.44 15.62
CA LYS A 7 0.88 27.23 14.80
C LYS A 7 -0.49 26.64 15.10
N LEU A 8 -1.46 26.97 14.27
CA LEU A 8 -2.68 26.21 14.11
C LEU A 8 -2.17 24.78 13.99
N TYR A 9 -2.48 23.96 14.99
CA TYR A 9 -2.47 22.52 14.83
C TYR A 9 -3.28 22.31 13.56
N ALA A 10 -2.59 22.11 12.44
CA ALA A 10 -3.20 21.53 11.27
C ALA A 10 -3.62 20.16 11.80
N ASP A 11 -4.93 20.02 12.01
CA ASP A 11 -5.64 18.79 12.32
C ASP A 11 -4.80 17.58 11.85
N ASP A 12 -4.24 16.81 12.78
CA ASP A 12 -3.12 15.87 12.53
C ASP A 12 -3.55 14.71 11.62
N VAL A 13 -3.61 14.96 10.31
CA VAL A 13 -3.82 13.96 9.26
C VAL A 13 -2.52 13.17 9.08
N SER A 14 -2.51 11.91 9.54
CA SER A 14 -1.36 11.03 9.30
C SER A 14 -1.55 10.26 7.99
N LEU A 15 -0.61 10.43 7.05
CA LEU A 15 -0.52 9.63 5.85
C LEU A 15 0.47 8.48 6.08
N LEU A 16 -0.02 7.24 6.00
CA LEU A 16 0.82 6.05 5.97
C LEU A 16 0.92 5.51 4.54
N VAL A 17 2.14 5.40 4.02
CA VAL A 17 2.42 4.65 2.80
C VAL A 17 3.07 3.32 3.16
N ALA A 18 2.35 2.22 2.94
CA ALA A 18 2.82 0.86 3.20
C ALA A 18 3.31 0.22 1.89
N LEU A 19 4.58 -0.20 1.89
CA LEU A 19 5.20 -0.94 0.80
C LEU A 19 5.14 -2.43 1.12
N VAL A 20 4.41 -3.20 0.31
CA VAL A 20 4.22 -4.63 0.49
C VAL A 20 5.01 -5.37 -0.56
N ASP A 21 6.13 -5.97 -0.16
CA ASP A 21 6.89 -6.83 -1.06
C ASP A 21 6.12 -8.15 -1.29
N VAL A 22 5.80 -8.46 -2.54
CA VAL A 22 5.10 -9.67 -2.96
C VAL A 22 6.00 -10.62 -3.76
N ASN A 23 7.30 -10.40 -3.73
CA ASN A 23 8.27 -11.20 -4.45
C ASN A 23 8.21 -12.69 -4.04
N PRO A 24 7.83 -13.60 -4.95
CA PRO A 24 7.69 -15.02 -4.64
C PRO A 24 9.02 -15.67 -4.20
N PHE A 25 10.17 -15.16 -4.64
CA PHE A 25 11.49 -15.66 -4.21
C PHE A 25 11.74 -15.43 -2.72
N PHE A 26 11.23 -14.33 -2.17
CA PHE A 26 11.33 -14.06 -0.74
C PHE A 26 10.37 -14.96 0.04
N TRP A 27 9.08 -14.97 -0.36
CA TRP A 27 8.03 -15.69 0.36
C TRP A 27 8.18 -17.21 0.32
N THR A 28 8.88 -17.77 -0.66
CA THR A 28 9.20 -19.21 -0.71
C THR A 28 10.29 -19.63 0.28
N THR A 29 11.10 -18.67 0.74
CA THR A 29 12.18 -18.92 1.73
C THR A 29 11.83 -18.44 3.14
N ALA A 30 10.72 -17.70 3.27
CA ALA A 30 10.26 -17.16 4.55
C ALA A 30 9.76 -18.27 5.49
N SER A 31 9.94 -18.05 6.80
CA SER A 31 9.48 -18.97 7.85
C SER A 31 7.98 -18.87 8.15
N PHE A 32 7.27 -17.93 7.52
CA PHE A 32 5.85 -17.66 7.71
C PHE A 32 5.15 -17.50 6.37
N SER A 33 3.86 -17.81 6.34
CA SER A 33 3.07 -17.70 5.12
C SER A 33 2.74 -16.24 4.78
N PHE A 34 2.72 -15.94 3.48
CA PHE A 34 2.30 -14.62 2.99
C PHE A 34 0.89 -14.24 3.44
N SER A 35 -0.03 -15.21 3.53
CA SER A 35 -1.39 -14.98 4.02
C SER A 35 -1.42 -14.52 5.48
N GLN A 36 -0.65 -15.17 6.36
CA GLN A 36 -0.54 -14.75 7.76
C GLN A 36 0.06 -13.34 7.89
N PHE A 37 1.11 -13.06 7.10
CA PHE A 37 1.70 -11.73 7.04
C PHE A 37 0.68 -10.66 6.67
N LEU A 38 -0.06 -10.89 5.58
CA LEU A 38 -1.09 -9.97 5.13
C LEU A 38 -2.15 -9.74 6.21
N SER A 39 -2.62 -10.79 6.89
CA SER A 39 -3.57 -10.64 8.00
C SER A 39 -3.04 -9.70 9.09
N HIS A 40 -1.75 -9.77 9.44
CA HIS A 40 -1.13 -8.86 10.40
C HIS A 40 -0.99 -7.44 9.87
N VAL A 41 -0.58 -7.27 8.61
CA VAL A 41 -0.51 -5.94 7.98
C VAL A 41 -1.88 -5.29 7.96
N PHE A 42 -2.93 -6.01 7.56
CA PHE A 42 -4.29 -5.48 7.56
C PHE A 42 -4.77 -5.13 8.97
N ALA A 43 -4.49 -5.97 9.98
CA ALA A 43 -4.82 -5.63 11.37
C ALA A 43 -4.14 -4.33 11.82
N PHE A 44 -2.88 -4.13 11.43
CA PHE A 44 -2.12 -2.91 11.70
C PHE A 44 -2.72 -1.69 10.98
N LEU A 45 -2.96 -1.77 9.67
CA LEU A 45 -3.58 -0.69 8.91
C LEU A 45 -4.95 -0.30 9.48
N ASN A 46 -5.75 -1.29 9.84
CA ASN A 46 -7.05 -1.09 10.48
C ASN A 46 -6.90 -0.36 11.82
N SER A 47 -5.93 -0.75 12.65
CA SER A 47 -5.70 -0.09 13.94
C SER A 47 -5.32 1.39 13.80
N LEU A 48 -4.59 1.74 12.73
CA LEU A 48 -4.21 3.13 12.44
C LEU A 48 -5.39 3.95 11.92
N LEU A 49 -6.25 3.37 11.07
CA LEU A 49 -7.47 4.02 10.61
C LEU A 49 -8.49 4.20 11.76
N LEU A 50 -8.49 3.30 12.74
CA LEU A 50 -9.31 3.44 13.96
C LEU A 50 -8.81 4.55 14.89
N LEU A 51 -7.50 4.84 14.88
CA LEU A 51 -6.91 5.82 15.77
C LEU A 51 -7.33 7.25 15.41
N ASN A 52 -7.44 7.56 14.11
CA ASN A 52 -7.98 8.81 13.61
C ASN A 52 -8.66 8.58 12.25
N GLN A 53 -9.93 8.99 12.11
CA GLN A 53 -10.71 8.83 10.88
C GLN A 53 -10.18 9.66 9.72
N LEU A 54 -9.37 10.68 10.00
CA LEU A 54 -8.69 11.49 9.00
C LEU A 54 -7.38 10.84 8.51
N ASN A 55 -6.92 9.75 9.13
CA ASN A 55 -5.71 9.07 8.68
C ASN A 55 -5.92 8.48 7.29
N GLN A 56 -4.93 8.69 6.44
CA GLN A 56 -4.91 8.19 5.07
C GLN A 56 -3.92 7.04 4.97
N VAL A 57 -4.30 6.01 4.23
CA VAL A 57 -3.45 4.85 3.98
C VAL A 57 -3.33 4.63 2.47
N VAL A 58 -2.10 4.47 2.01
CA VAL A 58 -1.76 4.06 0.65
C VAL A 58 -0.97 2.78 0.74
N VAL A 59 -1.35 1.76 -0.02
CA VAL A 59 -0.63 0.48 -0.10
C VAL A 59 -0.10 0.29 -1.50
N ILE A 60 1.21 0.10 -1.61
CA ILE A 60 1.92 -0.14 -2.86
C ILE A 60 2.47 -1.56 -2.81
N ALA A 61 2.13 -2.39 -3.80
CA ALA A 61 2.78 -3.69 -3.95
C ALA A 61 4.07 -3.53 -4.73
N THR A 62 5.11 -4.20 -4.22
CA THR A 62 6.42 -4.29 -4.85
C THR A 62 6.62 -5.72 -5.30
N GLY A 63 6.48 -5.95 -6.61
CA GLY A 63 6.74 -7.23 -7.23
C GLY A 63 8.18 -7.36 -7.74
N TYR A 64 8.40 -8.44 -8.47
CA TYR A 64 9.66 -8.69 -9.16
C TYR A 64 9.75 -7.89 -10.46
N SER A 65 8.67 -7.85 -11.24
CA SER A 65 8.64 -7.22 -12.56
C SER A 65 7.93 -5.87 -12.56
N SER A 66 7.05 -5.62 -11.59
CA SER A 66 6.27 -4.39 -11.50
C SER A 66 6.13 -3.87 -10.07
N CYS A 67 5.72 -2.61 -9.93
CA CYS A 67 5.26 -2.04 -8.67
C CYS A 67 4.05 -1.15 -8.93
N ASP A 68 2.98 -1.32 -8.16
CA ASP A 68 1.73 -0.63 -8.41
C ASP A 68 0.92 -0.33 -7.14
N TYR A 69 0.02 0.64 -7.25
CA TYR A 69 -0.89 1.01 -6.18
C TYR A 69 -1.99 -0.05 -6.06
N ILE A 70 -2.08 -0.68 -4.89
CA ILE A 70 -3.11 -1.68 -4.60
C ILE A 70 -4.28 -1.02 -3.87
N TYR A 71 -3.99 0.02 -3.10
CA TYR A 71 -4.99 0.76 -2.35
C TYR A 71 -4.57 2.20 -2.12
N ASP A 72 -5.53 3.09 -2.26
CA ASP A 72 -5.39 4.50 -1.96
C ASP A 72 -6.68 5.00 -1.30
N SER A 73 -6.58 5.36 -0.02
CA SER A 73 -7.70 5.90 0.75
C SER A 73 -8.11 7.31 0.29
N SER A 74 -7.22 8.05 -0.37
CA SER A 74 -7.52 9.41 -0.86
C SER A 74 -8.38 9.35 -2.13
N ALA A 75 -8.08 8.43 -3.05
CA ALA A 75 -8.84 8.21 -4.28
C ALA A 75 -10.28 7.72 -4.03
N ALA A 76 -10.49 6.93 -2.97
CA ALA A 76 -11.81 6.43 -2.56
C ALA A 76 -12.79 7.55 -2.12
N THR A 77 -12.29 8.74 -1.79
CA THR A 77 -13.13 9.90 -1.43
C THR A 77 -13.89 10.47 -2.66
N SER A 78 -13.43 10.16 -3.88
CA SER A 78 -14.05 10.65 -5.12
C SER A 78 -15.17 9.76 -5.67
N GLN A 79 -15.31 8.53 -5.16
CA GLN A 79 -16.37 7.61 -5.53
C GLN A 79 -17.31 7.41 -4.34
N SER A 80 -18.46 8.08 -4.42
CA SER A 80 -19.72 7.79 -3.72
C SER A 80 -19.79 6.41 -3.04
N VAL A 81 -20.37 6.39 -1.82
CA VAL A 81 -20.80 5.25 -0.96
C VAL A 81 -19.99 5.25 0.36
N VAL A 82 -20.29 6.11 1.34
CA VAL A 82 -21.45 6.00 2.24
C VAL A 82 -22.04 4.58 2.24
N ASP A 83 -21.55 3.71 3.14
CA ASP A 83 -22.23 2.47 3.64
C ASP A 83 -21.52 1.10 3.48
N ALA A 84 -20.20 1.06 3.27
CA ALA A 84 -19.44 -0.21 3.35
C ALA A 84 -18.18 -0.08 4.24
N ARG A 85 -18.41 0.25 5.51
CA ARG A 85 -17.35 0.37 6.53
C ARG A 85 -16.66 -0.98 6.74
N MET A 86 -15.45 -1.12 6.17
CA MET A 86 -14.37 -2.03 6.56
C MET A 86 -14.20 -3.39 5.84
N PRO A 87 -15.20 -4.30 5.73
CA PRO A 87 -15.01 -5.58 5.03
C PRO A 87 -14.79 -5.41 3.52
N ALA A 88 -15.43 -4.42 2.90
CA ALA A 88 -15.32 -4.17 1.47
C ALA A 88 -13.92 -3.66 1.09
N LEU A 89 -13.26 -2.90 1.97
CA LEU A 89 -11.89 -2.44 1.74
C LEU A 89 -10.92 -3.63 1.71
N TYR A 90 -11.09 -4.57 2.64
CA TYR A 90 -10.29 -5.80 2.71
C TYR A 90 -10.47 -6.68 1.47
N SER A 91 -11.71 -6.88 1.01
CA SER A 91 -11.98 -7.68 -0.19
C SER A 91 -11.41 -7.03 -1.45
N ASN A 92 -11.54 -5.71 -1.61
CA ASN A 92 -10.98 -4.98 -2.75
C ASN A 92 -9.45 -4.99 -2.73
N LEU A 93 -8.83 -4.80 -1.55
CA LEU A 93 -7.38 -4.90 -1.37
C LEU A 93 -6.84 -6.28 -1.77
N LEU A 94 -7.48 -7.35 -1.27
CA LEU A 94 -7.08 -8.72 -1.62
C LEU A 94 -7.28 -9.01 -3.11
N GLN A 95 -8.38 -8.54 -3.70
CA GLN A 95 -8.64 -8.72 -5.12
C GLN A 95 -7.58 -8.00 -5.96
N ASN A 96 -7.32 -6.71 -5.69
CA ASN A 96 -6.31 -5.92 -6.39
C ASN A 96 -4.91 -6.53 -6.24
N LEU A 97 -4.58 -7.04 -5.05
CA LEU A 97 -3.32 -7.71 -4.79
C LEU A 97 -3.21 -9.02 -5.57
N GLY A 98 -4.28 -9.81 -5.64
CA GLY A 98 -4.34 -11.04 -6.44
C GLY A 98 -4.21 -10.77 -7.92
N GLU A 99 -4.89 -9.74 -8.44
CA GLU A 99 -4.76 -9.29 -9.82
C GLU A 99 -3.35 -8.76 -10.13
N PHE A 100 -2.73 -8.06 -9.18
CA PHE A 100 -1.33 -7.63 -9.29
C PHE A 100 -0.38 -8.82 -9.36
N LEU A 101 -0.51 -9.81 -8.45
CA LEU A 101 0.29 -11.03 -8.46
C LEU A 101 0.16 -11.80 -9.78
N ALA A 102 -1.07 -11.96 -10.29
CA ALA A 102 -1.32 -12.63 -11.56
C ALA A 102 -0.72 -11.87 -12.76
N ARG A 103 -0.66 -10.53 -12.70
CA ARG A 103 0.01 -9.70 -13.72
C ARG A 103 1.53 -9.78 -13.60
N ASP A 104 2.07 -9.71 -12.39
CA ASP A 104 3.51 -9.77 -12.12
C ASP A 104 4.09 -11.13 -12.55
N GLU A 105 3.36 -12.23 -12.32
CA GLU A 105 3.77 -13.57 -12.77
C GLU A 105 3.82 -13.68 -14.31
N LYS A 106 2.85 -13.08 -15.01
CA LYS A 106 2.84 -13.06 -16.48
C LYS A 106 4.02 -12.27 -17.05
N LEU A 107 4.28 -11.09 -16.48
CA LEU A 107 5.40 -10.22 -16.88
C LEU A 107 6.76 -10.88 -16.57
N GLY A 108 6.89 -11.56 -15.42
CA GLY A 108 8.10 -12.27 -15.05
C GLY A 108 8.44 -13.45 -15.97
N LYS A 109 7.44 -14.09 -16.59
CA LYS A 109 7.64 -15.17 -17.58
C LYS A 109 8.07 -14.64 -18.95
N GLU A 110 7.70 -13.42 -19.31
CA GLU A 110 8.18 -12.77 -20.55
C GLU A 110 9.61 -12.22 -20.41
N GLU A 111 9.99 -11.74 -19.22
CA GLU A 111 11.32 -11.18 -18.92
C GLU A 111 12.39 -12.21 -18.51
N SER A 112 12.09 -13.52 -18.53
CA SER A 112 12.90 -14.59 -17.91
C SER A 112 14.24 -14.93 -18.60
N ARG A 113 14.94 -13.95 -19.17
CA ARG A 113 16.35 -14.05 -19.59
C ARG A 113 17.21 -13.10 -18.76
N GLY A 114 17.51 -13.50 -17.53
CA GLY A 114 18.75 -13.07 -16.84
C GLY A 114 18.66 -11.93 -15.82
N LYS A 115 17.47 -11.52 -15.33
CA LYS A 115 17.37 -10.54 -14.24
C LYS A 115 17.55 -11.19 -12.86
N ILE A 116 18.36 -10.54 -12.03
CA ILE A 116 18.60 -10.82 -10.61
C ILE A 116 17.26 -10.84 -9.86
N ALA A 117 17.07 -11.77 -8.92
CA ALA A 117 15.87 -11.95 -8.09
C ALA A 117 15.61 -10.80 -7.08
N SER A 118 15.82 -9.56 -7.48
CA SER A 118 15.64 -8.37 -6.66
C SER A 118 14.27 -7.77 -6.88
N SER A 119 13.54 -7.50 -5.80
CA SER A 119 12.29 -6.74 -5.84
C SER A 119 12.53 -5.30 -6.34
N LEU A 120 11.53 -4.70 -7.01
CA LEU A 120 11.60 -3.32 -7.53
C LEU A 120 11.43 -2.25 -6.43
N LEU A 121 12.18 -2.39 -5.34
CA LEU A 121 12.08 -1.53 -4.15
C LEU A 121 12.32 -0.05 -4.49
N SER A 122 13.28 0.23 -5.38
CA SER A 122 13.56 1.60 -5.84
C SER A 122 12.37 2.23 -6.57
N GLY A 123 11.68 1.46 -7.42
CA GLY A 123 10.48 1.94 -8.13
C GLY A 123 9.32 2.20 -7.18
N SER A 124 9.08 1.29 -6.23
CA SER A 124 8.02 1.45 -5.24
C SER A 124 8.27 2.60 -4.28
N LEU A 125 9.54 2.84 -3.87
CA LEU A 125 9.91 4.00 -3.06
C LEU A 125 9.74 5.32 -3.81
N SER A 126 10.10 5.37 -5.10
CA SER A 126 9.89 6.56 -5.91
C SER A 126 8.41 6.90 -6.05
N LYS A 127 7.55 5.89 -6.27
CA LYS A 127 6.09 6.04 -6.24
C LYS A 127 5.58 6.52 -4.88
N ALA A 128 6.05 5.91 -3.78
CA ALA A 128 5.68 6.31 -2.43
C ALA A 128 6.01 7.78 -2.14
N LEU A 129 7.23 8.21 -2.47
CA LEU A 129 7.66 9.60 -2.31
C LEU A 129 6.85 10.54 -3.20
N CYS A 130 6.53 10.14 -4.44
CA CYS A 130 5.67 10.91 -5.32
C CYS A 130 4.27 11.11 -4.74
N CYS A 131 3.65 10.06 -4.18
CA CYS A 131 2.36 10.16 -3.50
C CYS A 131 2.39 11.11 -2.31
N ILE A 132 3.43 11.03 -1.48
CA ILE A 132 3.59 11.93 -0.32
C ILE A 132 3.78 13.38 -0.77
N LEU A 133 4.45 13.61 -1.89
CA LEU A 133 4.69 14.95 -2.43
C LEU A 133 3.47 15.56 -3.13
N PHE A 134 2.53 14.73 -3.60
CA PHE A 134 1.38 15.16 -4.40
C PHE A 134 0.07 15.28 -3.59
N ILE A 135 0.03 14.72 -2.38
CA ILE A 135 -1.03 14.91 -1.37
C ILE A 135 -0.73 16.16 -0.55
#